data_AF-A0A6P7FZ52-F1
#
_entry.id   AF-A0A6P7FZ52-F1
#
_cell.length_a   1.000
_cell.length_b   1.000
_cell.length_c   1.000
_cell.angle_alpha   90.00
_cell.angle_beta   90.00
_cell.angle_gamma   90.00
#
_symmetry.space_group_name_H-M   'P 1'
#
loop_
_entity.id
_entity.type
_entity.pdbx_description
1 polymer ?
#
loop_
_entity_poly.entity_id
_entity_poly.type
_entity_poly.pdbx_seq_one_letter_code
_entity_poly.pdbx_strand_id
1 'polypeptide(L)'
;MYIETGGPGPVSLQRNDGDENALEEPLGEGGDDDPCYMKACSANEYCCPNQICVDVDGIHGTCLYFFGRRVGELCRRDNDCESGLVCAEAQAGVSTRVCRPPLRQDKQYSEPCNMSSECDISRGLCCQLQRRHRQAPRRVCSYFKDPLVCVGPVAADQVKNTIEHTAGEKRLTSLGSFKRPMH
;
A
#
# COMPACT_ATOMS: atom_id res chain seq x y z
N MET A 1 -28.70 13.18 58.22
CA MET A 1 -27.99 13.68 59.41
C MET A 1 -26.59 13.11 59.35
N TYR A 2 -25.51 13.82 59.00
CA TYR A 2 -25.23 15.26 58.97
C TYR A 2 -24.41 15.61 57.71
N ILE A 3 -24.57 16.87 57.29
CA ILE A 3 -23.92 17.58 56.16
C ILE A 3 -22.65 18.25 56.76
N GLU A 4 -21.51 18.44 56.06
CA GLU A 4 -21.20 19.71 55.38
C GLU A 4 -19.92 19.66 54.52
N THR A 5 -20.07 20.31 53.37
CA THR A 5 -19.12 20.68 52.32
C THR A 5 -18.57 22.10 52.52
N GLY A 6 -17.33 22.36 52.08
CA GLY A 6 -16.92 23.68 51.56
C GLY A 6 -15.78 24.43 52.29
N GLY A 7 -14.72 24.80 51.54
CA GLY A 7 -13.67 25.77 51.92
C GLY A 7 -14.17 27.24 51.92
N PRO A 8 -13.36 28.31 51.67
CA PRO A 8 -11.96 28.42 51.20
C PRO A 8 -11.04 29.52 51.86
N GLY A 9 -9.70 29.40 51.70
CA GLY A 9 -8.65 30.46 51.63
C GLY A 9 -8.48 31.51 52.76
N PRO A 10 -7.49 32.44 52.73
CA PRO A 10 -6.38 32.66 51.77
C PRO A 10 -4.97 32.82 52.43
N VAL A 11 -3.87 32.68 51.69
CA VAL A 11 -2.61 33.39 52.00
C VAL A 11 -1.94 33.88 50.71
N SER A 12 -1.58 35.16 50.75
CA SER A 12 -1.10 36.01 49.67
C SER A 12 0.36 35.76 49.25
N LEU A 13 0.57 36.03 47.95
CA LEU A 13 1.78 36.43 47.25
C LEU A 13 2.95 36.98 48.08
N GLN A 14 4.16 36.55 47.71
CA GLN A 14 5.27 37.45 47.39
C GLN A 14 6.14 36.83 46.29
N ARG A 15 6.28 37.56 45.19
CA ARG A 15 7.31 37.36 44.16
C ARG A 15 8.58 38.09 44.62
N ASN A 16 9.74 37.47 44.42
CA ASN A 16 10.97 38.21 44.12
C ASN A 16 11.84 37.36 43.18
N ASP A 17 12.31 38.04 42.15
CA ASP A 17 13.06 37.62 40.99
C ASP A 17 14.50 37.13 41.28
N GLY A 18 14.96 36.24 40.40
CA GLY A 18 16.35 36.19 39.93
C GLY A 18 17.30 35.26 40.67
N ASP A 19 17.52 34.06 40.13
CA ASP A 19 18.87 33.61 39.78
C ASP A 19 18.82 32.52 38.72
N GLU A 20 19.75 32.64 37.78
CA GLU A 20 19.87 31.91 36.53
C GLU A 20 20.33 30.48 36.78
N ASN A 21 19.53 29.49 36.37
CA ASN A 21 20.09 28.20 35.99
C ASN A 21 19.24 27.58 34.88
N ALA A 22 19.60 27.94 33.65
CA ALA A 22 19.20 27.24 32.45
C ALA A 22 19.86 25.85 32.47
N LEU A 23 19.13 24.86 32.99
CA LEU A 23 19.41 23.46 32.68
C LEU A 23 18.28 22.99 31.79
N GLU A 24 18.60 23.07 30.51
CA GLU A 24 17.87 22.63 29.35
C GLU A 24 17.25 21.26 29.61
N GLU A 25 15.92 21.18 29.55
CA GLU A 25 15.22 19.91 29.36
C GLU A 25 15.64 19.33 28.01
N PRO A 26 16.24 18.13 27.92
CA PRO A 26 16.18 17.39 26.68
C PRO A 26 14.81 16.71 26.66
N LEU A 27 13.80 17.45 26.21
CA LEU A 27 12.59 16.84 25.65
C LEU A 27 12.96 16.23 24.29
N GLY A 28 13.35 14.96 24.31
CA GLY A 28 13.56 14.13 23.12
C GLY A 28 14.49 12.96 23.46
N GLU A 29 14.18 11.70 23.21
CA GLU A 29 13.15 11.06 22.41
C GLU A 29 12.93 9.68 23.05
N GLY A 30 11.74 9.44 23.59
CA GLY A 30 11.25 8.08 23.81
C GLY A 30 10.57 7.62 22.52
N GLY A 31 11.33 6.99 21.64
CA GLY A 31 10.83 6.44 20.39
C GLY A 31 11.66 5.23 19.98
N ASP A 32 11.14 4.04 20.28
CA ASP A 32 11.60 2.73 19.80
C ASP A 32 11.56 2.62 18.27
N ASP A 33 12.48 3.28 17.57
CA ASP A 33 12.78 3.05 16.16
C ASP A 33 14.29 3.24 15.97
N ASP A 34 14.96 2.23 15.40
CA ASP A 34 16.39 2.13 15.09
C ASP A 34 17.24 3.41 15.31
N PRO A 35 18.26 3.41 16.19
CA PRO A 35 19.02 4.60 16.66
C PRO A 35 19.86 5.34 15.60
N CYS A 36 19.57 5.09 14.33
CA CYS A 36 20.31 5.53 13.17
C CYS A 36 19.42 6.11 12.07
N TYR A 37 18.11 5.85 12.09
CA TYR A 37 17.20 6.35 11.07
C TYR A 37 16.93 7.85 11.30
N MET A 38 17.06 8.65 10.24
CA MET A 38 16.93 10.12 10.29
C MET A 38 17.96 10.86 11.14
N LYS A 39 19.07 10.20 11.51
CA LYS A 39 20.16 10.87 12.21
C LYS A 39 20.83 11.90 11.30
N ALA A 40 21.14 13.08 11.84
CA ALA A 40 21.95 14.06 11.15
C ALA A 40 23.36 13.51 10.88
N CYS A 41 23.86 13.71 9.67
CA CYS A 41 25.16 13.23 9.24
C CYS A 41 25.89 14.29 8.41
N SER A 42 27.21 14.27 8.47
CA SER A 42 28.09 15.05 7.60
C SER A 42 28.82 14.18 6.56
N ALA A 43 28.85 12.87 6.79
CA ALA A 43 29.50 11.88 5.94
C ALA A 43 28.87 10.50 6.15
N ASN A 44 29.11 9.59 5.21
CA ASN A 44 28.54 8.23 5.22
C ASN A 44 29.01 7.38 6.41
N GLU A 45 30.19 7.67 6.96
CA GLU A 45 30.76 6.97 8.12
C GLU A 45 29.97 7.20 9.43
N TYR A 46 29.14 8.24 9.48
CA TYR A 46 28.25 8.51 10.61
C TYR A 46 26.91 7.79 10.50
N CYS A 47 26.65 7.10 9.38
CA CYS A 47 25.45 6.32 9.14
C CYS A 47 25.69 4.82 9.34
N CYS A 48 24.62 4.10 9.65
CA CYS A 48 24.69 2.65 9.85
C CYS A 48 24.94 1.88 8.55
N PRO A 49 25.32 0.60 8.64
CA PRO A 49 25.44 -0.25 7.47
C PRO A 49 24.18 -0.18 6.59
N ASN A 50 24.37 -0.06 5.27
CA ASN A 50 23.33 0.13 4.25
C ASN A 50 22.62 1.49 4.24
N GLN A 51 23.13 2.48 4.98
CA GLN A 51 22.67 3.86 4.94
C GLN A 51 23.73 4.77 4.32
N ILE A 52 23.27 5.83 3.66
CA ILE A 52 24.07 6.88 3.04
C ILE A 52 23.63 8.23 3.60
N CYS A 53 24.59 9.15 3.72
CA CYS A 53 24.30 10.51 4.13
C CYS A 53 23.78 11.29 2.92
N VAL A 54 22.54 11.79 3.00
CA VAL A 54 21.94 12.61 1.95
C VAL A 54 21.82 14.04 2.44
N ASP A 55 22.59 14.94 1.84
CA ASP A 55 22.52 16.38 2.08
C ASP A 55 21.76 17.07 0.93
N VAL A 56 20.59 17.63 1.26
CA VAL A 56 19.69 18.29 0.28
C VAL A 56 19.83 19.81 0.35
N ASP A 57 20.23 20.36 1.51
CA ASP A 57 20.18 21.79 1.80
C ASP A 57 21.55 22.42 2.12
N GLY A 58 22.63 21.63 2.17
CA GLY A 58 24.01 22.10 2.29
C GLY A 58 24.46 22.46 3.71
N ILE A 59 23.66 22.12 4.74
CA ILE A 59 23.92 22.47 6.13
C ILE A 59 24.17 21.20 6.97
N HIS A 60 23.25 20.24 6.93
CA HIS A 60 23.40 18.92 7.55
C HIS A 60 22.64 17.88 6.71
N GLY A 61 23.30 16.78 6.38
CA GLY A 61 22.66 15.64 5.72
C GLY A 61 21.87 14.79 6.71
N THR A 62 21.04 13.90 6.17
CA THR A 62 20.26 12.92 6.95
C THR A 62 20.63 11.50 6.49
N CYS A 63 20.83 10.58 7.43
CA CYS A 63 21.08 9.18 7.12
C CYS A 63 19.81 8.50 6.58
N LEU A 64 19.90 7.99 5.34
CA LEU A 64 18.83 7.28 4.65
C LEU A 64 19.36 5.95 4.10
N TYR A 65 18.51 4.94 3.97
CA TYR A 65 18.92 3.66 3.36
C TYR A 65 19.19 3.83 1.86
N PHE A 66 20.37 3.39 1.39
CA PHE A 66 20.79 3.55 -0.02
C PHE A 66 20.00 2.67 -0.98
N PHE A 67 19.66 1.46 -0.53
CA PHE A 67 18.64 0.62 -1.15
C PHE A 67 17.40 0.75 -0.28
N GLY A 68 16.28 1.18 -0.85
CA GLY A 68 15.01 1.19 -0.12
C GLY A 68 14.75 -0.17 0.55
N ARG A 69 13.99 -0.15 1.63
CA ARG A 69 13.73 -1.31 2.48
C ARG A 69 13.12 -2.48 1.68
N ARG A 70 13.62 -3.69 1.93
CA ARG A 70 13.26 -4.92 1.21
C ARG A 70 11.94 -5.50 1.68
N VAL A 71 11.42 -6.50 0.94
CA VAL A 71 10.18 -7.20 1.32
C VAL A 71 10.26 -7.75 2.74
N GLY A 72 9.29 -7.38 3.57
CA GLY A 72 9.18 -7.81 4.97
C GLY A 72 9.89 -6.90 5.98
N GLU A 73 10.64 -5.90 5.54
CA GLU A 73 11.25 -4.91 6.43
C GLU A 73 10.23 -3.86 6.86
N LEU A 74 10.36 -3.40 8.11
CA LEU A 74 9.48 -2.38 8.68
C LEU A 74 9.57 -1.08 7.87
N CYS A 75 8.44 -0.44 7.60
CA CYS A 75 8.38 0.82 6.88
C CYS A 75 7.39 1.77 7.55
N ARG A 76 7.59 3.08 7.34
CA ARG A 76 6.60 4.08 7.78
C ARG A 76 5.88 4.68 6.57
N ARG A 77 6.58 4.84 5.45
CA ARG A 77 6.07 5.40 4.19
C ARG A 77 6.47 4.53 3.00
N ASP A 78 5.72 4.63 1.90
CA ASP A 78 6.02 3.90 0.66
C ASP A 78 7.42 4.22 0.11
N ASN A 79 7.88 5.46 0.29
CA ASN A 79 9.23 5.90 -0.13
C ASN A 79 10.37 5.26 0.69
N ASP A 80 10.06 4.67 1.85
CA ASP A 80 11.07 3.93 2.61
C ASP A 80 11.38 2.59 1.94
N CYS A 81 10.48 2.07 1.10
CA CYS A 81 10.61 0.77 0.47
C CYS A 81 11.39 0.84 -0.85
N GLU A 82 11.99 -0.29 -1.24
CA GLU A 82 12.63 -0.45 -2.54
C GLU A 82 11.66 -0.11 -3.69
N SER A 83 12.17 0.41 -4.80
CA SER A 83 11.37 0.76 -5.97
C SER A 83 10.51 -0.43 -6.42
N GLY A 84 9.18 -0.26 -6.37
CA GLY A 84 8.21 -1.31 -6.71
C GLY A 84 7.59 -2.03 -5.52
N LEU A 85 7.92 -1.63 -4.29
CA LEU A 85 7.26 -2.06 -3.06
C LEU A 85 6.38 -0.94 -2.49
N VAL A 86 5.39 -1.33 -1.69
CA VAL A 86 4.48 -0.43 -0.96
C VAL A 86 4.51 -0.77 0.53
N CYS A 87 4.33 0.23 1.36
CA CYS A 87 4.32 0.09 2.80
C CYS A 87 2.93 -0.31 3.29
N ALA A 88 2.75 -1.59 3.62
CA ALA A 88 1.46 -2.16 3.98
C ALA A 88 1.53 -2.88 5.34
N GLU A 89 0.39 -3.06 6.00
CA GLU A 89 0.32 -3.76 7.28
C GLU A 89 0.81 -5.21 7.15
N ALA A 90 1.67 -5.64 8.08
CA ALA A 90 2.24 -6.99 8.10
C ALA A 90 1.17 -8.05 8.35
N GLN A 91 0.18 -7.72 9.19
CA GLN A 91 -0.95 -8.57 9.55
C GLN A 91 -2.13 -7.67 9.88
N ALA A 92 -3.35 -8.04 9.48
CA ALA A 92 -4.55 -7.29 9.81
C ALA A 92 -4.68 -7.11 11.34
N GLY A 93 -4.68 -5.86 11.80
CA GLY A 93 -4.83 -5.52 13.22
C GLY A 93 -3.54 -5.32 14.01
N VAL A 94 -2.36 -5.46 13.38
CA VAL A 94 -1.08 -5.08 13.99
C VAL A 94 -0.60 -3.79 13.34
N SER A 95 -0.22 -2.79 14.14
CA SER A 95 0.26 -1.48 13.66
C SER A 95 1.64 -1.53 12.98
N THR A 96 2.24 -2.72 12.85
CA THR A 96 3.51 -2.91 12.16
C THR A 96 3.28 -2.90 10.65
N ARG A 97 3.87 -1.93 9.98
CA ARG A 97 3.87 -1.83 8.53
C ARG A 97 5.19 -2.32 7.98
N VAL A 98 5.11 -3.08 6.90
CA VAL A 98 6.26 -3.67 6.22
C VAL A 98 6.18 -3.45 4.72
N CYS A 99 7.33 -3.36 4.07
CA CYS A 99 7.41 -3.26 2.63
C CYS A 99 6.92 -4.58 2.01
N ARG A 100 5.91 -4.49 1.16
CA ARG A 100 5.37 -5.64 0.42
C ARG A 100 5.23 -5.28 -1.04
N PRO A 101 5.26 -6.28 -1.95
CA PRO A 101 4.82 -6.04 -3.32
C PRO A 101 3.40 -5.45 -3.29
N PRO A 102 3.09 -4.50 -4.18
CA PRO A 102 1.73 -3.98 -4.29
C PRO A 102 0.78 -5.16 -4.47
N LEU A 103 -0.08 -5.39 -3.48
CA LEU A 103 -1.19 -6.32 -3.60
C LEU A 103 -2.03 -5.82 -4.76
N ARG A 104 -1.90 -6.47 -5.91
CA ARG A 104 -2.77 -6.21 -7.04
C ARG A 104 -4.16 -6.55 -6.56
N GLN A 105 -5.00 -5.55 -6.38
CA GLN A 105 -6.42 -5.78 -6.22
C GLN A 105 -6.89 -6.29 -7.57
N ASP A 106 -6.88 -7.61 -7.69
CA ASP A 106 -7.31 -8.30 -8.89
C ASP A 106 -8.79 -7.99 -9.08
N LYS A 107 -9.08 -7.27 -10.15
CA LYS A 107 -10.40 -6.80 -10.51
C LYS A 107 -11.34 -7.98 -10.74
N GLN A 108 -12.57 -7.83 -10.30
CA GLN A 108 -13.60 -8.86 -10.39
C GLN A 108 -14.24 -8.90 -11.79
N TYR A 109 -15.05 -9.92 -12.02
CA TYR A 109 -15.79 -10.07 -13.27
C TYR A 109 -16.60 -8.81 -13.60
N SER A 110 -16.54 -8.37 -14.86
CA SER A 110 -17.20 -7.17 -15.39
C SER A 110 -16.65 -5.83 -14.88
N GLU A 111 -15.54 -5.80 -14.15
CA GLU A 111 -14.87 -4.55 -13.79
C GLU A 111 -14.02 -4.01 -14.95
N PRO A 112 -13.91 -2.67 -15.10
CA PRO A 112 -13.14 -2.06 -16.16
C PRO A 112 -11.62 -2.27 -15.95
N CYS A 113 -10.92 -2.74 -16.98
CA CYS A 113 -9.49 -3.05 -16.94
C CYS A 113 -8.75 -2.39 -18.11
N ASN A 114 -7.46 -2.10 -17.95
CA ASN A 114 -6.62 -1.70 -19.08
C ASN A 114 -5.77 -2.86 -19.60
N MET A 115 -5.31 -3.74 -18.72
CA MET A 115 -4.45 -4.89 -19.01
C MET A 115 -4.91 -6.13 -18.24
N SER A 116 -4.66 -7.33 -18.79
CA SER A 116 -5.07 -8.61 -18.17
C SER A 116 -4.41 -8.89 -16.82
N SER A 117 -3.29 -8.23 -16.55
CA SER A 117 -2.60 -8.30 -15.27
C SER A 117 -3.33 -7.59 -14.12
N GLU A 118 -4.38 -6.84 -14.41
CA GLU A 118 -5.25 -6.22 -13.40
C GLU A 118 -6.44 -7.11 -13.02
N CYS A 119 -6.67 -8.21 -13.74
CA CYS A 119 -7.80 -9.12 -13.50
C CYS A 119 -7.32 -10.35 -12.73
N ASP A 120 -8.24 -10.98 -11.99
CA ASP A 120 -7.95 -12.20 -11.23
C ASP A 120 -7.66 -13.41 -12.13
N ILE A 121 -6.38 -13.65 -12.42
CA ILE A 121 -5.92 -14.79 -13.23
C ILE A 121 -6.17 -16.11 -12.50
N SER A 122 -6.18 -16.12 -11.15
CA SER A 122 -6.42 -17.31 -10.34
C SER A 122 -7.83 -17.87 -10.53
N ARG A 123 -8.79 -16.98 -10.80
CA ARG A 123 -10.18 -17.31 -11.17
C ARG A 123 -10.38 -17.46 -12.68
N GLY A 124 -9.29 -17.39 -13.45
CA GLY A 124 -9.31 -17.45 -14.90
C GLY A 124 -9.96 -16.23 -15.55
N LEU A 125 -9.79 -15.03 -14.99
CA LEU A 125 -10.21 -13.78 -15.61
C LEU A 125 -9.05 -13.15 -16.39
N CYS A 126 -9.36 -12.57 -17.55
CA CYS A 126 -8.44 -11.71 -18.30
C CYS A 126 -9.17 -10.49 -18.85
N CYS A 127 -8.41 -9.48 -19.25
CA CYS A 127 -9.00 -8.23 -19.74
C CYS A 127 -9.42 -8.40 -21.20
N GLN A 128 -10.70 -8.26 -21.50
CA GLN A 128 -11.26 -8.46 -22.84
C GLN A 128 -12.06 -7.26 -23.31
N LEU A 129 -12.01 -7.00 -24.63
CA LEU A 129 -12.81 -5.95 -25.24
C LEU A 129 -14.25 -6.43 -25.47
N GLN A 130 -15.19 -5.97 -24.64
CA GLN A 130 -16.60 -6.27 -24.81
C GLN A 130 -17.28 -5.24 -25.71
N ARG A 131 -17.71 -5.69 -26.90
CA ARG A 131 -18.51 -4.90 -27.84
C ARG A 131 -19.99 -5.17 -27.58
N ARG A 132 -20.77 -4.12 -27.31
CA ARG A 132 -22.24 -4.20 -27.19
C ARG A 132 -22.88 -3.44 -28.34
N HIS A 133 -24.02 -3.92 -28.82
CA HIS A 133 -24.79 -3.22 -29.85
C HIS A 133 -25.19 -1.82 -29.32
N ARG A 134 -24.72 -0.77 -30.00
CA ARG A 134 -24.97 0.66 -29.71
C ARG A 134 -24.30 1.25 -28.45
N GLN A 135 -23.35 0.55 -27.82
CA GLN A 135 -22.54 1.13 -26.74
C GLN A 135 -21.06 1.18 -27.16
N ALA A 136 -20.33 2.16 -26.63
CA ALA A 136 -18.89 2.23 -26.83
C ALA A 136 -18.24 0.92 -26.34
N PRO A 137 -17.29 0.36 -27.10
CA PRO A 137 -16.60 -0.85 -26.68
C PRO A 137 -15.79 -0.56 -25.40
N ARG A 138 -15.94 -1.41 -24.38
CA ARG A 138 -15.25 -1.26 -23.09
C ARG A 138 -14.37 -2.47 -22.83
N ARG A 139 -13.22 -2.24 -22.20
CA ARG A 139 -12.35 -3.31 -21.71
C ARG A 139 -12.79 -3.70 -20.31
N VAL A 140 -13.10 -4.98 -20.11
CA VAL A 140 -13.60 -5.50 -18.84
C VAL A 140 -12.97 -6.86 -18.53
N CYS A 141 -12.80 -7.16 -17.25
CA CYS A 141 -12.36 -8.48 -16.82
C CYS A 141 -13.45 -9.52 -17.13
N SER A 142 -13.09 -10.54 -17.89
CA SER A 142 -13.99 -11.62 -18.31
C SER A 142 -13.25 -12.95 -18.31
N TYR A 143 -14.01 -14.05 -18.26
CA TYR A 143 -13.44 -15.40 -18.25
C TYR A 143 -12.56 -15.65 -19.47
N PHE A 144 -11.38 -16.19 -19.20
CA PHE A 144 -10.42 -16.62 -20.20
C PHE A 144 -11.08 -17.60 -21.17
N LYS A 145 -10.90 -17.35 -22.47
CA LYS A 145 -11.37 -18.22 -23.55
C LYS A 145 -10.23 -18.62 -24.47
N ASP A 146 -9.44 -17.64 -24.86
CA ASP A 146 -8.33 -17.78 -25.80
C ASP A 146 -7.26 -16.74 -25.47
N PRO A 147 -5.96 -17.09 -25.50
CA PRO A 147 -4.86 -16.15 -25.32
C PRO A 147 -4.95 -14.90 -26.21
N LEU A 148 -5.48 -15.02 -27.43
CA LEU A 148 -5.59 -13.93 -28.42
C LEU A 148 -6.68 -12.91 -28.08
N VAL A 149 -7.63 -13.26 -27.21
CA VAL A 149 -8.74 -12.39 -26.81
C VAL A 149 -8.36 -11.49 -25.63
N CYS A 150 -7.36 -11.92 -24.86
CA CYS A 150 -6.90 -11.18 -23.69
C CYS A 150 -5.96 -10.02 -24.08
N VAL A 151 -6.12 -8.88 -23.39
CA VAL A 151 -5.32 -7.69 -23.64
C VAL A 151 -4.03 -7.74 -22.80
N GLY A 152 -2.88 -7.77 -23.47
CA GLY A 152 -1.56 -7.80 -22.83
C GLY A 152 -1.10 -9.21 -22.46
N PRO A 153 0.03 -9.33 -21.74
CA PRO A 153 0.59 -10.62 -21.36
C PRO A 153 -0.36 -11.34 -20.39
N VAL A 154 -0.72 -12.58 -20.74
CA VAL A 154 -1.48 -13.49 -19.88
C VAL A 154 -0.66 -14.74 -19.70
N ALA A 155 -0.46 -15.14 -18.45
CA ALA A 155 0.09 -16.45 -18.14
C ALA A 155 -0.99 -17.51 -18.42
N ALA A 156 -1.19 -17.86 -19.69
CA ALA A 156 -2.20 -18.82 -20.13
C ALA A 156 -2.04 -20.19 -19.43
N ASP A 157 -0.80 -20.56 -19.10
CA ASP A 157 -0.48 -21.79 -18.35
C ASP A 157 -0.93 -21.76 -16.88
N GLN A 158 -1.15 -20.56 -16.32
CA GLN A 158 -1.58 -20.37 -14.92
C GLN A 158 -3.11 -20.26 -14.79
N VAL A 159 -3.83 -20.20 -15.91
CA VAL A 159 -5.30 -20.20 -15.90
C VAL A 159 -5.78 -21.62 -15.63
N LYS A 160 -6.19 -21.89 -14.39
CA LYS A 160 -6.89 -23.13 -14.06
C LYS A 160 -8.20 -23.18 -14.86
N ASN A 161 -8.35 -24.19 -15.72
CA ASN A 161 -9.58 -24.44 -16.48
C ASN A 161 -10.79 -24.82 -15.60
N THR A 162 -10.61 -24.93 -14.29
CA THR A 162 -11.69 -25.21 -13.34
C THR A 162 -12.47 -23.92 -13.04
N ILE A 163 -13.36 -23.56 -13.96
CA ILE A 163 -14.20 -22.36 -13.85
C ILE A 163 -15.40 -22.68 -12.93
N GLU A 164 -15.35 -22.19 -11.70
CA GLU A 164 -16.51 -22.20 -10.81
C GLU A 164 -17.42 -21.02 -11.14
N HIS A 165 -18.47 -21.29 -11.92
CA HIS A 165 -19.53 -20.33 -12.20
C HIS A 165 -20.44 -20.19 -10.98
N THR A 166 -20.31 -19.10 -10.23
CA THR A 166 -21.29 -18.78 -9.18
C THR A 166 -22.60 -18.27 -9.79
N ALA A 167 -23.72 -18.59 -9.13
CA ALA A 167 -25.07 -18.37 -9.60
C ALA A 167 -25.37 -16.87 -9.82
N GLY A 168 -25.40 -16.44 -11.09
CA GLY A 168 -25.61 -15.05 -11.52
C GLY A 168 -24.97 -14.74 -12.88
N GLU A 169 -23.99 -15.53 -13.29
CA GLU A 169 -23.31 -15.45 -14.58
C GLU A 169 -24.26 -15.82 -15.75
N LYS A 170 -24.75 -14.83 -16.50
CA LYS A 170 -25.53 -15.11 -17.72
C LYS A 170 -24.64 -15.81 -18.75
N ARG A 171 -24.94 -17.08 -19.00
CA ARG A 171 -24.38 -17.88 -20.10
C ARG A 171 -24.60 -17.15 -21.43
N LEU A 172 -23.56 -16.53 -21.97
CA LEU A 172 -23.50 -16.21 -23.40
C LEU A 172 -23.19 -17.53 -24.12
N THR A 173 -24.21 -18.37 -24.29
CA THR A 173 -24.16 -19.47 -25.25
C THR A 173 -23.95 -18.85 -26.63
N SER A 174 -22.72 -18.96 -27.14
CA SER A 174 -22.44 -18.67 -28.54
C SER A 174 -23.23 -19.67 -29.38
N LEU A 175 -24.39 -19.23 -29.90
CA LEU A 175 -25.04 -19.87 -31.03
C LEU A 175 -24.06 -19.83 -32.20
N GLY A 176 -23.25 -20.90 -32.31
CA GLY A 176 -22.56 -21.24 -33.55
C GLY A 176 -23.65 -21.42 -34.62
N SER A 177 -23.62 -20.55 -35.62
CA SER A 177 -24.54 -20.54 -36.75
C SER A 177 -24.70 -21.93 -37.35
N PHE A 178 -25.87 -22.54 -37.15
CA PHE A 178 -26.34 -23.67 -37.94
C PHE A 178 -26.42 -23.23 -39.41
N LYS A 179 -25.43 -23.61 -40.22
CA LYS A 179 -25.56 -23.66 -41.67
C LYS A 179 -26.67 -24.66 -42.00
N ARG A 180 -27.83 -24.17 -42.44
CA ARG A 180 -28.84 -25.01 -43.10
C ARG A 180 -28.36 -25.25 -44.54
N PRO A 181 -28.35 -26.50 -45.04
CA PRO A 181 -28.18 -26.73 -46.46
C PRO A 181 -29.45 -26.28 -47.18
N MET A 182 -29.31 -25.42 -48.19
CA MET A 182 -30.33 -25.20 -49.21
C MET A 182 -30.23 -26.34 -50.22
N HIS A 183 -31.39 -26.90 -50.59
CA HIS A 183 -31.59 -27.92 -51.63
C HIS A 183 -31.12 -27.43 -53.00
#